data_AF-A0A3D3GVT6-F1
#
_entry.id   AF-A0A3D3GVT6-F1
#
_cell.length_a   1.000
_cell.length_b   1.000
_cell.length_c   1.000
_cell.angle_alpha   90.00
_cell.angle_beta   90.00
_cell.angle_gamma   90.00
#
_symmetry.space_group_name_H-M   'P 1'
#
loop_
_entity.id
_entity.type
_entity.pdbx_description
1 polymer ?
#
loop_
_entity_poly.entity_id
_entity_poly.type
_entity_poly.pdbx_seq_one_letter_code
_entity_poly.pdbx_strand_id
1 'polypeptide(L)' 'MSNHKSKNQTKLTDSPCIRNCCLDDDDFCLGCFRRIDEIIAWRNYSNEQKQQVT' A
#
# COMPACT_ATOMS: atom_id res chain seq x y z
N MET A 1 -6.66 -1.51 -33.85
CA MET A 1 -7.18 -1.98 -32.55
C MET A 1 -6.05 -1.87 -31.54
N SER A 2 -5.93 -0.73 -30.85
CA SER A 2 -4.77 -0.40 -30.01
C SER A 2 -4.92 -1.03 -28.63
N ASN A 3 -4.08 -2.03 -28.39
CA ASN A 3 -4.08 -2.86 -27.19
C ASN A 3 -3.39 -2.11 -26.04
N HIS A 4 -4.15 -1.32 -25.27
CA HIS A 4 -3.68 -0.68 -24.04
C HIS A 4 -3.50 -1.75 -22.96
N LYS A 5 -2.38 -2.47 -23.02
CA LYS A 5 -1.95 -3.40 -21.98
C LYS A 5 -1.48 -2.58 -20.77
N SER A 6 -2.43 -2.15 -19.95
CA SER A 6 -2.19 -1.43 -18.70
C SER A 6 -1.43 -2.35 -17.74
N LYS A 7 -0.10 -2.25 -17.76
CA LYS A 7 0.77 -2.91 -16.79
C LYS A 7 0.64 -2.15 -15.47
N ASN A 8 -0.32 -2.55 -14.65
CA ASN A 8 -0.42 -2.10 -13.26
C ASN A 8 0.64 -2.82 -12.42
N GLN A 9 1.92 -2.52 -12.70
CA GLN A 9 3.04 -2.97 -11.89
C GLN A 9 3.19 -1.98 -10.74
N THR A 10 2.43 -2.20 -9.67
CA THR A 10 2.65 -1.53 -8.39
C THR A 10 4.06 -1.85 -7.95
N LYS A 11 4.99 -0.90 -8.10
CA LYS A 11 6.36 -1.04 -7.57
C LYS A 11 6.24 -1.35 -6.08
N LEU A 12 6.85 -2.46 -5.66
CA LEU A 12 6.97 -2.97 -4.28
C LEU A 12 7.64 -1.98 -3.29
N THR A 13 7.86 -0.75 -3.71
CA THR A 13 8.59 0.32 -3.00
C THR A 13 7.70 1.53 -2.71
N ASP A 14 6.60 1.69 -3.44
CA ASP A 14 5.65 2.77 -3.21
C ASP A 14 4.72 2.41 -2.05
N SER A 15 4.31 3.43 -1.29
CA SER A 15 3.36 3.22 -0.20
C SER A 15 2.08 2.60 -0.73
N PRO A 16 1.56 1.51 -0.15
CA PRO A 16 0.31 0.90 -0.59
C PRO A 16 -0.91 1.79 -0.33
N CYS A 17 -0.74 2.95 0.31
CA CYS A 17 -1.79 3.91 0.59
C CYS A 17 -2.27 4.63 -0.68
N ILE A 18 -3.51 4.35 -1.08
CA ILE A 18 -4.18 5.01 -2.21
C ILE A 18 -4.75 6.40 -1.86
N ARG A 19 -4.38 6.96 -0.69
CA ARG A 19 -4.89 8.24 -0.13
C ARG A 19 -6.41 8.36 -0.03
N ASN A 20 -7.11 7.23 -0.06
CA ASN A 20 -8.53 7.11 0.22
C ASN A 20 -8.69 6.29 1.50
N CYS A 21 -8.31 6.88 2.65
CA CYS A 21 -8.39 6.16 3.92
C CYS A 21 -9.78 6.27 4.53
N CYS A 22 -10.41 5.11 4.71
CA CYS A 22 -11.53 4.92 5.63
C CYS A 22 -11.09 3.84 6.62
N LEU A 23 -10.92 4.19 7.89
CA LEU A 23 -10.54 3.23 8.94
C LEU A 23 -11.80 2.56 9.51
N ASP A 24 -11.68 1.29 9.89
CA ASP A 24 -12.66 0.60 10.72
C ASP A 24 -12.28 0.67 12.22
N ASP A 25 -13.05 -0.01 13.07
CA ASP A 25 -12.84 -0.07 14.52
C ASP A 25 -11.55 -0.82 14.91
N ASP A 26 -10.96 -1.61 14.01
CA ASP A 26 -9.71 -2.36 14.20
C ASP A 26 -8.50 -1.62 13.60
N ASP A 27 -8.64 -0.32 13.31
CA ASP A 27 -7.62 0.53 12.69
C ASP A 27 -7.16 0.03 11.30
N PHE A 28 -8.03 -0.69 10.62
CA PHE A 28 -7.79 -1.22 9.28
C PHE A 28 -8.30 -0.23 8.23
N CYS A 29 -7.43 0.15 7.30
CA CYS A 29 -7.83 1.00 6.19
C CYS A 29 -8.57 0.19 5.14
N LEU A 30 -9.87 0.44 4.98
CA LEU A 30 -10.73 -0.18 3.97
C LEU A 30 -10.39 0.22 2.52
N GLY A 31 -9.57 1.26 2.34
CA GLY A 31 -9.14 1.70 1.02
C GLY A 31 -7.93 0.93 0.49
N CYS A 32 -6.88 0.79 1.31
CA CYS A 32 -5.66 0.07 0.93
C CYS A 32 -5.53 -1.31 1.60
N PHE A 33 -6.52 -1.73 2.38
CA PHE A 33 -6.58 -3.00 3.10
C PHE A 33 -5.34 -3.28 3.95
N ARG A 34 -4.89 -2.27 4.70
CA ARG A 34 -3.70 -2.33 5.56
C ARG A 34 -3.98 -1.67 6.90
N ARG A 35 -3.28 -2.07 7.95
CA ARG A 35 -3.38 -1.40 9.25
C ARG A 35 -2.74 -0.02 9.18
N ILE A 36 -3.35 0.96 9.87
CA ILE A 36 -2.81 2.32 9.91
C ILE A 36 -1.39 2.36 10.47
N ASP A 37 -1.09 1.51 11.45
CA ASP A 37 0.24 1.33 12.03
C ASP A 37 1.27 1.00 10.96
N GLU A 38 0.94 0.09 10.04
CA GLU A 38 1.82 -0.29 8.94
C GLU A 38 2.01 0.84 7.94
N ILE A 39 0.96 1.61 7.65
CA ILE A 39 1.02 2.75 6.73
C ILE A 39 1.90 3.88 7.30
N ILE A 40 1.79 4.14 8.61
CA ILE A 40 2.61 5.13 9.32
C ILE A 40 4.06 4.63 9.41
N ALA A 41 4.25 3.38 9.83
CA ALA A 41 5.57 2.76 9.97
C ALA A 41 6.26 2.56 8.62
N TRP A 42 5.52 2.45 7.51
CA TRP A 42 6.07 2.32 6.15
C TRP A 42 7.06 3.44 5.79
N ARG A 43 6.82 4.66 6.31
CA ARG A 43 7.77 5.78 6.12
C ARG A 43 9.12 5.51 6.78
N ASN A 44 9.13 4.76 7.88
CA ASN A 44 10.31 4.40 8.65
C ASN A 44 10.90 3.04 8.27
N TYR A 45 10.19 2.22 7.49
CA TYR A 45 10.68 0.92 7.07
C TYR A 45 11.88 1.02 6.13
N SER A 46 12.90 0.21 6.43
CA SER A 46 14.00 -0.07 5.52
C SER A 46 13.50 -0.82 4.28
N ASN A 47 14.31 -0.87 3.21
CA ASN A 47 13.94 -1.60 1.99
C ASN A 47 13.66 -3.09 2.26
N GLU A 48 14.38 -3.70 3.21
CA GLU A 48 14.14 -5.08 3.64
C GLU A 48 12.79 -5.22 4.36
N GLN A 49 12.46 -4.31 5.27
CA GLN A 49 11.17 -4.32 5.98
C GLN A 49 9.99 -4.11 5.02
N LYS A 50 10.15 -3.24 4.01
CA LYS A 50 9.14 -3.03 2.96
C LYS A 50 8.89 -4.28 2.13
N GLN A 51 9.95 -5.07 1.86
CA GLN A 51 9.83 -6.35 1.15
C GLN A 51 9.13 -7.42 1.98
N GLN A 52 9.35 -7.47 3.30
CA GLN A 52 8.66 -8.44 4.16
C GLN A 52 7.16 -8.16 4.33
N VAL A 53 6.77 -6.90 4.16
CA VAL A 53 5.39 -6.43 4.35
C VAL A 53 4.60 -6.47 3.04
N THR A 54 5.21 -6.86 1.91
CA THR A 54 4.53 -6.94 0.61
C THR A 54 4.05 -8.35 0.26
#